data_AF-A0A2S6NDH0-F1
#
_entry.id   AF-A0A2S6NDH0-F1
#
_cell.length_a   1.000
_cell.length_b   1.000
_cell.length_c   1.000
_cell.angle_alpha   90.00
_cell.angle_beta   90.00
_cell.angle_gamma   90.00
#
_symmetry.space_group_name_H-M   'P 1'
#
loop_
_entity.id
_entity.type
_entity.pdbx_description
1 polymer ?
#
loop_
_entity_poly.entity_id
_entity_poly.type
_entity_poly.pdbx_seq_one_letter_code
_entity_poly.pdbx_strand_id
1 'polypeptide(L)'
;MRAGFDHNIYVGAVTKFTLTNSYVHDVLDQGNEVKSRAQTTIITGNRIQDNSSVTSYAIDLSNGGSALVQNNVIQKGANSVQDAVVDCGAEGAYAGSQLTFTGNTVINDGTHLGNPTLMYTWCATTVSANQLFGLSNLGVVKVSTASLTASGNQMQPLVSAPALDTSSPVTPLAAPEPPAYTLMLISLLATVVMHQRRLRLRRSRRSLRCKAA
;
A
#
# COMPACT_ATOMS: atom_id res chain seq x y z
N MET A 1 -13.03 -5.98 10.07
CA MET A 1 -12.64 -4.58 9.84
C MET A 1 -13.68 -3.91 8.95
N ARG A 2 -13.67 -2.56 8.82
CA ARG A 2 -14.46 -1.85 7.81
C ARG A 2 -13.60 -1.72 6.55
N ALA A 3 -14.08 -2.24 5.43
CA ALA A 3 -13.41 -2.10 4.13
C ALA A 3 -13.22 -0.63 3.75
N GLY A 4 -12.10 -0.31 3.10
CA GLY A 4 -11.79 1.00 2.53
C GLY A 4 -11.18 2.03 3.48
N PHE A 5 -10.86 1.66 4.73
CA PHE A 5 -10.27 2.58 5.72
C PHE A 5 -8.76 2.40 5.89
N ASP A 6 -8.19 1.34 5.32
CA ASP A 6 -6.76 1.06 5.40
C ASP A 6 -5.97 1.86 4.38
N HIS A 7 -4.75 2.23 4.76
CA HIS A 7 -3.86 3.04 3.96
C HIS A 7 -2.43 2.69 4.32
N ASN A 8 -1.56 2.47 3.34
CA ASN A 8 -0.13 2.40 3.62
C ASN A 8 0.41 3.75 4.04
N ILE A 9 -0.03 4.82 3.35
CA ILE A 9 0.22 6.21 3.74
C ILE A 9 -1.09 6.98 3.76
N TYR A 10 -1.41 7.57 4.92
CA TYR A 10 -2.52 8.50 5.08
C TYR A 10 -2.01 9.83 5.59
N VAL A 11 -2.21 10.89 4.81
CA VAL A 11 -1.87 12.26 5.19
C VAL A 11 -3.14 13.08 5.37
N GLY A 12 -3.30 13.62 6.58
CA GLY A 12 -4.40 14.52 6.93
C GLY A 12 -4.27 15.90 6.28
N ALA A 13 -5.08 16.85 6.77
CA ALA A 13 -5.03 18.23 6.32
C ALA A 13 -3.75 18.92 6.82
N VAL A 14 -2.74 19.00 5.96
CA VAL A 14 -1.45 19.65 6.22
C VAL A 14 -1.07 20.57 5.05
N THR A 15 -0.09 21.45 5.26
CA THR A 15 0.37 22.36 4.21
C THR A 15 1.05 21.64 3.04
N LYS A 16 1.95 20.69 3.34
CA LYS A 16 2.74 20.00 2.31
C LYS A 16 3.03 18.56 2.68
N PHE A 17 2.88 17.68 1.69
CA PHE A 17 3.31 16.30 1.71
C PHE A 17 4.30 16.05 0.56
N THR A 18 5.34 15.26 0.82
CA THR A 18 6.31 14.86 -0.20
C THR A 18 6.69 13.39 0.01
N LEU A 19 6.56 12.60 -1.06
CA LEU A 19 6.93 11.19 -1.13
C LEU A 19 7.87 10.99 -2.32
N THR A 20 9.10 10.56 -2.06
CA THR A 20 10.10 10.39 -3.11
C THR A 20 10.87 9.09 -2.96
N ASN A 21 11.26 8.50 -4.10
CA ASN A 21 12.13 7.32 -4.19
C ASN A 21 11.74 6.17 -3.25
N SER A 22 10.44 5.97 -3.04
CA SER A 22 9.88 4.99 -2.10
C SER A 22 9.24 3.82 -2.83
N TYR A 23 9.12 2.67 -2.15
CA TYR A 23 8.31 1.53 -2.58
C TYR A 23 7.13 1.36 -1.62
N VAL A 24 5.92 1.61 -2.11
CA VAL A 24 4.65 1.51 -1.34
C VAL A 24 3.83 0.40 -1.98
N HIS A 25 3.46 -0.62 -1.21
CA HIS A 25 2.83 -1.81 -1.76
C HIS A 25 2.00 -2.61 -0.75
N ASP A 26 1.09 -3.42 -1.29
CA ASP A 26 0.28 -4.41 -0.57
C ASP A 26 -0.62 -3.80 0.53
N VAL A 27 -1.35 -2.72 0.22
CA VAL A 27 -2.35 -2.19 1.15
C VAL A 27 -3.45 -3.22 1.45
N LEU A 28 -3.88 -3.28 2.70
CA LEU A 28 -4.90 -4.23 3.16
C LEU A 28 -6.32 -3.67 3.00
N ASP A 29 -7.33 -4.54 3.16
CA ASP A 29 -8.73 -4.20 3.38
C ASP A 29 -9.36 -3.18 2.41
N GLN A 30 -9.11 -3.30 1.10
CA GLN A 30 -9.64 -2.38 0.07
C GLN A 30 -9.15 -0.94 0.24
N GLY A 31 -7.98 -0.77 0.87
CA GLY A 31 -7.37 0.52 1.13
C GLY A 31 -6.76 1.19 -0.10
N ASN A 32 -6.18 2.39 0.12
CA ASN A 32 -5.38 3.08 -0.89
C ASN A 32 -3.90 3.00 -0.52
N GLU A 33 -3.01 2.81 -1.51
CA GLU A 33 -1.57 2.83 -1.26
C GLU A 33 -1.13 4.19 -0.68
N VAL A 34 -1.59 5.28 -1.28
CA VAL A 34 -1.32 6.64 -0.80
C VAL A 34 -2.61 7.47 -0.79
N LYS A 35 -2.99 8.01 0.37
CA LYS A 35 -4.05 9.03 0.51
C LYS A 35 -3.51 10.33 1.08
N SER A 36 -3.86 11.45 0.47
CA SER A 36 -3.44 12.79 0.90
C SER A 36 -4.58 13.81 0.89
N ARG A 37 -4.70 14.55 2.00
CA ARG A 37 -5.55 15.76 2.12
C ARG A 37 -4.72 17.05 2.20
N ALA A 38 -3.43 16.98 1.87
CA ALA A 38 -2.52 18.12 1.94
C ALA A 38 -2.85 19.20 0.89
N GLN A 39 -2.58 20.47 1.19
CA GLN A 39 -2.74 21.57 0.24
C GLN A 39 -1.73 21.50 -0.92
N THR A 40 -0.54 20.95 -0.66
CA THR A 40 0.46 20.63 -1.68
C THR A 40 0.91 19.19 -1.52
N THR A 41 0.87 18.42 -2.60
CA THR A 41 1.33 17.02 -2.62
C THR A 41 2.35 16.81 -3.73
N ILE A 42 3.52 16.26 -3.39
CA ILE A 42 4.59 15.94 -4.36
C ILE A 42 4.91 14.45 -4.24
N ILE A 43 4.64 13.67 -5.28
CA ILE A 43 4.88 12.23 -5.34
C ILE A 43 5.77 11.96 -6.54
N THR A 44 7.07 11.72 -6.32
CA THR A 44 8.03 11.59 -7.44
C THR A 44 9.01 10.43 -7.32
N GLY A 45 9.24 9.70 -8.41
CA GLY A 45 10.27 8.66 -8.46
C GLY A 45 9.94 7.42 -7.63
N ASN A 46 8.67 7.19 -7.30
CA ASN A 46 8.25 6.07 -6.45
C ASN A 46 7.82 4.85 -7.27
N ARG A 47 7.83 3.69 -6.61
CA ARG A 47 7.11 2.48 -7.02
C ARG A 47 5.88 2.37 -6.11
N ILE A 48 4.68 2.46 -6.68
CA ILE A 48 3.42 2.36 -5.95
C ILE A 48 2.64 1.21 -6.57
N GLN A 49 2.55 0.07 -5.90
CA GLN A 49 2.11 -1.17 -6.52
C GLN A 49 1.15 -1.92 -5.60
N ASP A 50 -0.09 -2.08 -6.03
CA ASP A 50 -1.08 -2.89 -5.31
C ASP A 50 -0.65 -4.36 -5.17
N ASN A 51 0.22 -4.84 -6.08
CA ASN A 51 0.60 -6.24 -6.23
C ASN A 51 -0.65 -7.13 -6.34
N SER A 52 -0.83 -8.06 -5.40
CA SER A 52 -1.97 -8.98 -5.35
C SER A 52 -3.08 -8.54 -4.41
N SER A 53 -2.96 -7.35 -3.83
CA SER A 53 -3.90 -6.87 -2.82
C SER A 53 -5.24 -6.46 -3.43
N VAL A 54 -6.28 -6.55 -2.61
CA VAL A 54 -7.60 -6.01 -2.94
C VAL A 54 -7.58 -4.54 -2.55
N THR A 55 -7.55 -3.65 -3.53
CA THR A 55 -7.24 -2.22 -3.34
C THR A 55 -8.31 -1.31 -3.95
N SER A 56 -8.45 -0.11 -3.36
CA SER A 56 -9.13 1.04 -3.94
C SER A 56 -8.16 1.81 -4.85
N TYR A 57 -8.11 3.13 -4.87
CA TYR A 57 -7.16 3.90 -5.70
C TYR A 57 -5.70 3.62 -5.30
N ALA A 58 -4.79 3.63 -6.26
CA ALA A 58 -3.36 3.62 -5.94
C ALA A 58 -2.96 4.97 -5.31
N ILE A 59 -3.50 6.08 -5.81
CA ILE A 59 -3.29 7.42 -5.25
C ILE A 59 -4.63 8.13 -5.09
N ASP A 60 -4.95 8.52 -3.87
CA ASP A 60 -6.16 9.25 -3.51
C ASP A 60 -5.80 10.66 -2.99
N LEU A 61 -5.97 11.67 -3.84
CA LEU A 61 -5.76 13.08 -3.49
C LEU A 61 -7.11 13.70 -3.08
N SER A 62 -7.68 13.22 -1.97
CA SER A 62 -9.12 13.37 -1.67
C SER A 62 -9.63 14.81 -1.66
N ASN A 63 -8.80 15.77 -1.22
CA ASN A 63 -9.15 17.21 -1.22
C ASN A 63 -8.42 18.01 -2.32
N GLY A 64 -7.77 17.34 -3.27
CA GLY A 64 -7.01 17.97 -4.34
C GLY A 64 -5.81 18.76 -3.83
N GLY A 65 -5.82 20.08 -4.03
CA GLY A 65 -4.69 20.97 -3.77
C GLY A 65 -3.79 21.16 -5.00
N SER A 66 -2.56 21.62 -4.77
CA SER A 66 -1.51 21.66 -5.79
C SER A 66 -0.73 20.36 -5.77
N ALA A 67 -1.06 19.45 -6.69
CA ALA A 67 -0.50 18.11 -6.73
C ALA A 67 0.43 17.89 -7.93
N LEU A 68 1.59 17.31 -7.67
CA LEU A 68 2.53 16.81 -8.66
C LEU A 68 2.75 15.31 -8.46
N VAL A 69 2.43 14.52 -9.48
CA VAL A 69 2.72 13.08 -9.55
C VAL A 69 3.59 12.85 -10.77
N GLN A 70 4.89 12.61 -10.54
CA GLN A 70 5.88 12.60 -11.61
C GLN A 70 6.88 11.45 -11.55
N ASN A 71 7.17 10.85 -12.70
CA ASN A 71 8.21 9.82 -12.86
C ASN A 71 8.04 8.62 -11.89
N ASN A 72 6.80 8.25 -11.56
CA ASN A 72 6.52 7.07 -10.73
C ASN A 72 6.23 5.85 -11.62
N VAL A 73 6.46 4.66 -11.08
CA VAL A 73 5.90 3.40 -11.59
C VAL A 73 4.70 3.06 -10.72
N ILE A 74 3.51 3.10 -11.30
CA ILE A 74 2.24 2.92 -10.59
C ILE A 74 1.56 1.69 -11.17
N GLN A 75 1.23 0.72 -10.31
CA GLN A 75 0.48 -0.45 -10.70
C GLN A 75 -0.85 -0.55 -9.97
N LYS A 76 -1.93 -0.71 -10.76
CA LYS A 76 -3.24 -1.11 -10.29
C LYS A 76 -3.36 -2.63 -10.37
N GLY A 77 -3.64 -3.25 -9.23
CA GLY A 77 -3.67 -4.69 -9.04
C GLY A 77 -4.79 -5.41 -9.79
N ALA A 78 -4.54 -6.67 -10.15
CA ALA A 78 -5.54 -7.54 -10.78
C ALA A 78 -6.76 -7.81 -9.87
N ASN A 79 -6.61 -7.63 -8.56
CA ASN A 79 -7.66 -7.81 -7.55
C ASN A 79 -8.29 -6.48 -7.08
N SER A 80 -7.96 -5.37 -7.75
CA SER A 80 -8.56 -4.05 -7.47
C SER A 80 -10.08 -4.09 -7.49
N VAL A 81 -10.72 -3.34 -6.60
CA VAL A 81 -12.18 -3.14 -6.61
C VAL A 81 -12.60 -1.78 -7.18
N GLN A 82 -11.64 -0.88 -7.41
CA GLN A 82 -11.86 0.43 -8.05
C GLN A 82 -11.20 0.48 -9.43
N ASP A 83 -11.90 1.03 -10.41
CA ASP A 83 -11.47 1.02 -11.81
C ASP A 83 -10.50 2.15 -12.16
N ALA A 84 -10.54 3.26 -11.42
CA ALA A 84 -9.57 4.34 -11.54
C ALA A 84 -8.27 4.09 -10.77
N VAL A 85 -7.14 4.51 -11.36
CA VAL A 85 -5.81 4.46 -10.70
C VAL A 85 -5.66 5.59 -9.68
N VAL A 86 -6.11 6.80 -10.06
CA VAL A 86 -5.96 8.01 -9.25
C VAL A 86 -7.31 8.68 -9.00
N ASP A 87 -7.51 9.19 -7.79
CA ASP A 87 -8.57 10.17 -7.50
C ASP A 87 -7.97 11.55 -7.21
N CYS A 88 -8.65 12.61 -7.65
CA CYS A 88 -8.33 13.97 -7.25
C CYS A 88 -9.58 14.78 -6.91
N GLY A 89 -9.74 15.09 -5.62
CA GLY A 89 -10.70 16.06 -5.14
C GLY A 89 -12.12 15.53 -4.89
N ALA A 90 -12.35 14.22 -4.90
CA ALA A 90 -13.68 13.65 -4.69
C ALA A 90 -14.33 14.01 -3.34
N GLU A 91 -13.52 14.26 -2.30
CA GLU A 91 -13.98 14.60 -0.95
C GLU A 91 -14.02 16.11 -0.67
N GLY A 92 -14.09 16.93 -1.74
CA GLY A 92 -14.16 18.38 -1.64
C GLY A 92 -12.83 19.04 -1.97
N ALA A 93 -12.60 19.25 -3.27
CA ALA A 93 -11.41 19.91 -3.79
C ALA A 93 -11.24 21.33 -3.24
N TYR A 94 -10.02 21.68 -2.80
CA TYR A 94 -9.67 23.07 -2.50
C TYR A 94 -9.87 23.97 -3.73
N ALA A 95 -10.16 25.25 -3.50
CA ALA A 95 -10.27 26.23 -4.57
C ALA A 95 -8.95 26.30 -5.37
N GLY A 96 -9.04 26.19 -6.69
CA GLY A 96 -7.86 26.18 -7.56
C GLY A 96 -7.09 24.86 -7.58
N SER A 97 -7.67 23.75 -7.12
CA SER A 97 -7.00 22.44 -7.15
C SER A 97 -6.56 22.05 -8.55
N GLN A 98 -5.32 21.59 -8.65
CA GLN A 98 -4.67 21.18 -9.88
C GLN A 98 -3.81 19.93 -9.67
N LEU A 99 -3.80 19.05 -10.67
CA LEU A 99 -2.97 17.86 -10.72
C LEU A 99 -2.11 17.87 -11.98
N THR A 100 -0.79 17.90 -11.79
CA THR A 100 0.18 17.61 -12.84
C THR A 100 0.59 16.14 -12.73
N PHE A 101 0.25 15.33 -13.73
CA PHE A 101 0.53 13.91 -13.80
C PHE A 101 1.42 13.63 -15.03
N THR A 102 2.72 13.50 -14.83
CA THR A 102 3.67 13.49 -15.95
C THR A 102 4.83 12.51 -15.83
N GLY A 103 5.27 11.92 -16.95
CA GLY A 103 6.44 11.03 -16.96
C GLY A 103 6.23 9.71 -16.22
N ASN A 104 5.01 9.38 -15.80
CA ASN A 104 4.73 8.16 -15.05
C ASN A 104 4.61 6.95 -16.00
N THR A 105 4.95 5.79 -15.46
CA THR A 105 4.63 4.49 -16.06
C THR A 105 3.47 3.90 -15.28
N VAL A 106 2.32 3.72 -15.91
CA VAL A 106 1.09 3.21 -15.28
C VAL A 106 0.72 1.88 -15.89
N ILE A 107 0.58 0.86 -15.05
CA ILE A 107 0.17 -0.49 -15.45
C ILE A 107 -1.14 -0.80 -14.75
N ASN A 108 -2.20 -1.06 -15.51
CA ASN A 108 -3.50 -1.43 -14.95
C ASN A 108 -3.83 -2.90 -15.28
N ASP A 109 -3.64 -3.77 -14.29
CA ASP A 109 -3.96 -5.19 -14.38
C ASP A 109 -5.44 -5.49 -14.08
N GLY A 110 -6.20 -4.48 -13.62
CA GLY A 110 -7.61 -4.53 -13.22
C GLY A 110 -8.61 -4.70 -14.38
N THR A 111 -8.24 -5.47 -15.40
CA THR A 111 -9.03 -5.70 -16.62
C THR A 111 -10.42 -6.30 -16.38
N HIS A 112 -10.62 -6.94 -15.23
CA HIS A 112 -11.90 -7.52 -14.83
C HIS A 112 -12.99 -6.47 -14.51
N LEU A 113 -12.62 -5.21 -14.28
CA LEU A 113 -13.53 -4.11 -13.92
C LEU A 113 -14.24 -3.48 -15.14
N GLY A 114 -13.96 -3.98 -16.37
CA GLY A 114 -14.64 -3.60 -17.60
C GLY A 114 -14.28 -2.22 -18.17
N ASN A 115 -13.89 -1.27 -17.33
CA ASN A 115 -13.51 0.09 -17.72
C ASN A 115 -12.25 0.59 -17.00
N PRO A 116 -11.07 0.00 -17.23
CA PRO A 116 -9.82 0.45 -16.61
C PRO A 116 -9.54 1.92 -16.93
N THR A 117 -9.62 2.76 -15.89
CA THR A 117 -9.64 4.21 -15.97
C THR A 117 -8.36 4.79 -15.37
N LEU A 118 -7.75 5.80 -15.99
CA LEU A 118 -6.55 6.44 -15.41
C LEU A 118 -6.90 7.23 -14.14
N MET A 119 -7.88 8.12 -14.21
CA MET A 119 -8.23 8.97 -13.08
C MET A 119 -9.69 9.40 -13.02
N TYR A 120 -10.18 9.60 -11.81
CA TYR A 120 -11.34 10.42 -11.50
C TYR A 120 -10.86 11.75 -10.94
N THR A 121 -11.44 12.87 -11.42
CA THR A 121 -10.90 14.18 -11.08
C THR A 121 -11.95 15.29 -11.06
N TRP A 122 -11.86 16.09 -10.00
CA TRP A 122 -12.47 17.41 -9.85
C TRP A 122 -11.42 18.53 -9.92
N CYS A 123 -10.14 18.15 -10.04
CA CYS A 123 -9.01 19.05 -10.19
C CYS A 123 -8.81 19.45 -11.66
N ALA A 124 -8.21 20.61 -11.92
CA ALA A 124 -7.66 20.91 -13.24
C ALA A 124 -6.45 20.00 -13.50
N THR A 125 -6.42 19.29 -14.64
CA THR A 125 -5.40 18.27 -14.88
C THR A 125 -4.49 18.61 -16.04
N THR A 126 -3.19 18.39 -15.86
CA THR A 126 -2.20 18.31 -16.94
C THR A 126 -1.64 16.89 -16.95
N VAL A 127 -1.90 16.14 -18.02
CA VAL A 127 -1.49 14.73 -18.16
C VAL A 127 -0.62 14.59 -19.41
N SER A 128 0.68 14.37 -19.24
CA SER A 128 1.64 14.40 -20.35
C SER A 128 2.80 13.43 -20.18
N ALA A 129 3.36 12.97 -21.30
CA ALA A 129 4.58 12.13 -21.32
C ALA A 129 4.50 10.85 -20.47
N ASN A 130 3.32 10.29 -20.23
CA ASN A 130 3.16 9.03 -19.47
C ASN A 130 3.19 7.82 -20.41
N GLN A 131 3.70 6.69 -19.93
CA GLN A 131 3.53 5.37 -20.55
C GLN A 131 2.37 4.66 -19.84
N LEU A 132 1.33 4.28 -20.58
CA LEU A 132 0.03 3.87 -20.04
C LEU A 132 -0.36 2.50 -20.60
N PHE A 133 -0.36 1.48 -19.75
CA PHE A 133 -0.59 0.09 -20.11
C PHE A 133 -1.91 -0.44 -19.53
N GLY A 134 -2.71 -1.12 -20.35
CA GLY A 134 -3.94 -1.78 -19.88
C GLY A 134 -5.09 -0.83 -19.54
N LEU A 135 -5.01 0.44 -19.95
CA LEU A 135 -6.06 1.43 -19.78
C LEU A 135 -6.91 1.53 -21.04
N SER A 136 -8.24 1.53 -20.89
CA SER A 136 -9.21 1.74 -21.98
C SER A 136 -9.92 3.09 -21.87
N ASN A 137 -9.86 3.70 -20.68
CA ASN A 137 -10.41 5.00 -20.38
C ASN A 137 -9.39 5.82 -19.62
N LEU A 138 -9.31 7.10 -19.93
CA LEU A 138 -8.32 8.01 -19.34
C LEU A 138 -8.96 9.02 -18.40
N GLY A 139 -10.28 8.99 -18.25
CA GLY A 139 -11.01 9.60 -17.17
C GLY A 139 -12.51 9.69 -17.42
N VAL A 140 -13.30 9.50 -16.36
CA VAL A 140 -14.69 9.98 -16.31
C VAL A 140 -14.64 11.32 -15.60
N VAL A 141 -15.19 12.36 -16.24
CA VAL A 141 -15.09 13.79 -15.88
C VAL A 141 -13.77 14.45 -16.36
N LYS A 142 -13.89 15.29 -17.40
CA LYS A 142 -12.91 16.27 -17.92
C LYS A 142 -11.62 15.81 -18.63
N VAL A 143 -11.31 14.51 -18.75
CA VAL A 143 -10.14 14.07 -19.52
C VAL A 143 -10.57 13.30 -20.77
N SER A 144 -10.56 13.95 -21.94
CA SER A 144 -10.90 13.28 -23.21
C SER A 144 -9.73 12.45 -23.72
N THR A 145 -10.00 11.23 -24.21
CA THR A 145 -8.99 10.33 -24.80
C THR A 145 -8.22 11.00 -25.95
N ALA A 146 -8.87 11.87 -26.74
CA ALA A 146 -8.26 12.56 -27.87
C ALA A 146 -7.25 13.66 -27.46
N SER A 147 -7.45 14.32 -26.31
CA SER A 147 -6.54 15.37 -25.81
C SER A 147 -5.19 14.81 -25.32
N LEU A 148 -5.10 13.51 -25.07
CA LEU A 148 -3.95 12.89 -24.41
C LEU A 148 -2.88 12.36 -25.37
N THR A 149 -3.26 11.91 -26.56
CA THR A 149 -2.29 11.58 -27.63
C THR A 149 -1.50 12.83 -28.05
N ALA A 150 -2.12 14.01 -28.01
CA ALA A 150 -1.47 15.28 -28.31
C ALA A 150 -0.46 15.75 -27.24
N SER A 151 -0.52 15.20 -26.01
CA SER A 151 0.33 15.59 -24.88
C SER A 151 1.51 14.63 -24.65
N GLY A 152 1.82 13.78 -25.64
CA GLY A 152 2.94 12.84 -25.58
C GLY A 152 2.73 11.60 -24.71
N ASN A 153 1.49 11.31 -24.31
CA ASN A 153 1.19 10.05 -23.60
C ASN A 153 1.18 8.88 -24.59
N GLN A 154 1.80 7.76 -24.18
CA GLN A 154 1.88 6.54 -24.97
C GLN A 154 0.93 5.49 -24.39
N MET A 155 -0.19 5.27 -25.09
CA MET A 155 -1.16 4.23 -24.77
C MET A 155 -0.70 2.91 -25.39
N GLN A 156 -0.58 1.87 -24.57
CA GLN A 156 -0.04 0.57 -24.98
C GLN A 156 -0.89 -0.56 -24.41
N PRO A 157 -0.96 -1.72 -25.10
CA PRO A 157 -1.68 -2.87 -24.58
C PRO A 157 -0.97 -3.44 -23.34
N LEU A 158 -1.73 -4.00 -22.40
CA LEU A 158 -1.20 -4.55 -21.15
C LEU A 158 -0.09 -5.59 -21.37
N VAL A 159 -0.21 -6.40 -22.42
CA VAL A 159 0.78 -7.45 -22.77
C VAL A 159 2.18 -6.91 -23.08
N SER A 160 2.32 -5.59 -23.30
CA SER A 160 3.60 -4.92 -23.54
C SER A 160 4.15 -4.18 -22.32
N ALA A 161 3.47 -4.29 -21.17
CA ALA A 161 3.91 -3.65 -19.93
C ALA A 161 5.29 -4.17 -19.49
N PRO A 162 6.15 -3.29 -18.97
CA PRO A 162 7.42 -3.71 -18.38
C PRO A 162 7.18 -4.51 -17.09
N ALA A 163 8.12 -5.40 -16.75
CA ALA A 163 8.08 -6.10 -15.47
C ALA A 163 8.20 -5.11 -14.31
N LEU A 164 7.42 -5.33 -13.25
CA LEU A 164 7.53 -4.56 -12.02
C LEU A 164 8.82 -4.92 -11.27
N ASP A 165 9.54 -3.89 -10.84
CA ASP A 165 10.58 -4.05 -9.81
C ASP A 165 9.90 -4.10 -8.44
N THR A 166 9.93 -5.26 -7.79
CA THR A 166 9.40 -5.49 -6.43
C THR A 166 10.51 -5.64 -5.38
N SER A 167 11.76 -5.33 -5.75
CA SER A 167 12.89 -5.43 -4.82
C SER A 167 12.72 -4.48 -3.64
N SER A 168 12.95 -4.98 -2.43
CA SER A 168 13.00 -4.11 -1.25
C SER A 168 14.22 -3.19 -1.35
N PRO A 169 14.06 -1.87 -1.12
CA PRO A 169 15.20 -0.96 -1.04
C PRO A 169 16.09 -1.23 0.18
N VAL A 170 15.60 -2.02 1.14
CA VAL A 170 16.34 -2.48 2.32
C VAL A 170 16.51 -3.99 2.19
N THR A 171 17.74 -4.46 2.01
CA THR A 171 18.07 -5.86 2.29
C THR A 171 17.88 -6.06 3.80
N PRO A 172 17.05 -7.02 4.24
CA PRO A 172 16.97 -7.34 5.65
C PRO A 172 18.39 -7.68 6.11
N LEU A 173 18.97 -6.89 7.02
CA LEU A 173 20.06 -7.44 7.83
C LEU A 173 19.48 -8.71 8.44
N ALA A 174 20.17 -9.83 8.29
CA ALA A 174 19.82 -11.04 9.01
C ALA A 174 19.69 -10.63 10.48
N ALA A 175 18.44 -10.58 10.99
CA ALA A 175 18.22 -10.38 12.40
C ALA A 175 19.01 -11.49 13.07
N PRO A 176 19.93 -11.21 14.02
CA PRO A 176 20.61 -12.28 14.72
C PRO A 176 19.51 -13.14 15.34
N GLU A 177 19.42 -14.40 14.87
CA GLU A 177 18.56 -15.41 15.47
C GLU A 177 18.77 -15.34 16.99
N PRO A 178 17.71 -15.16 17.81
CA PRO A 178 17.88 -15.15 19.24
C PRO A 178 18.59 -16.46 19.62
N PRO A 179 19.69 -16.40 20.40
CA PRO A 179 20.48 -17.60 20.67
C PRO A 179 19.55 -18.66 21.27
N ALA A 180 19.36 -19.75 20.52
CA ALA A 180 18.44 -20.86 20.83
C ALA A 180 18.63 -21.40 22.26
N TYR A 181 19.82 -21.18 22.84
CA TYR A 181 20.19 -21.52 24.20
C TYR A 181 19.33 -20.83 25.29
N THR A 182 18.82 -19.62 25.05
CA THR A 182 18.09 -18.85 26.08
C THR A 182 16.68 -19.41 26.33
N LEU A 183 16.01 -19.93 25.30
CA LEU A 183 14.69 -20.58 25.41
C LEU A 183 14.78 -22.02 25.95
N MET A 184 15.85 -22.75 25.64
CA MET A 184 16.07 -24.10 26.19
C MET A 184 16.34 -24.07 27.71
N LEU A 185 17.11 -23.11 28.21
CA LEU A 185 17.44 -23.04 29.64
C LEU A 185 16.21 -22.74 30.52
N ILE A 186 15.31 -21.86 30.05
CA ILE A 186 14.08 -21.52 30.79
C ILE A 186 13.13 -22.73 30.86
N SER A 187 12.99 -23.47 29.75
CA SER A 187 12.12 -24.66 29.71
C SER A 187 12.65 -25.83 30.55
N LEU A 188 13.98 -26.00 30.62
CA LEU A 188 14.62 -27.02 31.44
C LEU A 188 14.54 -26.69 32.95
N LEU A 189 14.71 -25.41 33.33
CA LEU A 189 14.53 -24.99 34.72
C LEU A 189 13.08 -25.20 35.19
N ALA A 190 12.09 -24.87 34.34
CA ALA A 190 10.68 -25.04 34.66
C ALA A 190 10.30 -26.51 34.90
N THR A 191 10.82 -27.44 34.10
CA THR A 191 10.59 -28.88 34.29
C THR A 191 11.23 -29.40 35.57
N VAL A 192 12.46 -28.97 35.89
CA VAL A 192 13.14 -29.36 37.14
C VAL A 192 12.38 -28.85 38.36
N VAL A 193 11.94 -27.58 38.37
CA VAL A 193 11.17 -27.00 39.47
C VAL A 193 9.83 -27.71 39.66
N MET A 194 9.11 -28.02 38.56
CA MET A 194 7.86 -28.77 38.62
C MET A 194 8.07 -30.21 39.13
N HIS A 195 9.15 -30.87 38.71
CA HIS A 195 9.49 -32.20 39.18
C HIS A 195 9.81 -32.22 40.69
N GLN A 196 10.62 -31.27 41.16
CA GLN A 196 10.93 -31.14 42.59
C GLN A 196 9.69 -30.82 43.45
N ARG A 197 8.78 -29.95 42.96
CA ARG A 197 7.50 -29.69 43.65
C ARG A 197 6.65 -30.95 43.77
N ARG A 198 6.54 -31.75 42.69
CA ARG A 198 5.80 -33.02 42.70
C ARG A 198 6.40 -34.02 43.69
N LEU A 199 7.73 -34.12 43.79
CA LEU A 199 8.40 -34.99 44.76
C LEU A 199 8.17 -34.56 46.21
N ARG A 200 8.21 -33.25 46.50
CA ARG A 200 7.93 -32.72 47.85
C ARG A 200 6.49 -33.02 48.29
N LEU A 201 5.52 -32.82 47.41
CA LEU A 201 4.11 -33.20 47.66
C LEU A 201 3.93 -34.73 47.84
N ARG A 202 4.70 -35.51 47.06
CA ARG A 202 5.00 -36.95 47.24
C ARG A 202 5.23 -37.33 48.70
N ARG A 203 6.28 -36.72 49.25
CA ARG A 203 6.81 -37.04 50.59
C ARG A 203 5.90 -36.53 51.71
N SER A 204 5.33 -35.32 51.59
CA SER A 204 4.43 -34.79 52.63
C SER A 204 3.19 -35.66 52.81
N ARG A 205 2.56 -36.12 51.71
CA ARG A 205 1.40 -37.03 51.76
C ARG A 205 1.72 -38.39 52.38
N ARG A 206 2.92 -38.92 52.15
CA ARG A 206 3.37 -40.16 52.83
C ARG A 206 3.60 -39.94 54.33
N SER A 207 4.22 -38.83 54.72
CA SER A 207 4.46 -38.53 56.14
C SER A 207 3.18 -38.31 56.95
N LEU A 208 2.14 -37.73 56.34
CA LEU A 208 0.83 -37.56 56.95
C LEU A 208 0.10 -38.89 57.17
N ARG A 209 0.26 -39.86 56.24
CA ARG A 209 -0.31 -41.21 56.39
C ARG A 209 0.37 -42.04 57.48
N CYS A 210 1.66 -41.84 57.74
CA CYS A 210 2.38 -42.57 58.81
C CYS A 210 2.14 -42.02 60.21
N LYS A 211 1.57 -40.82 60.37
CA LYS A 211 1.22 -40.24 61.69
C LYS A 211 -0.23 -40.48 62.11
N ALA A 212 -1.03 -41.12 61.25
CA ALA A 212 -2.46 -41.39 61.45
C ALA A 212 -2.75 -42.89 61.68
N ALA A 213 -1.74 -43.66 62.08
CA ALA A 213 -1.82 -45.08 62.42
C ALA A 213 -1.31 -45.32 63.84
#